data_AF-A0A812MUP4-F1
#
_entry.id   AF-A0A812MUP4-F1
#
_cell.length_a   1.000
_cell.length_b   1.000
_cell.length_c   1.000
_cell.angle_alpha   90.00
_cell.angle_beta   90.00
_cell.angle_gamma   90.00
#
_symmetry.space_group_name_H-M   'P 1'
#
loop_
_entity.id
_entity.type
_entity.pdbx_description
1 polymer ?
#
loop_
_entity_poly.entity_id
_entity_poly.type
_entity_poly.pdbx_seq_one_letter_code
_entity_poly.pdbx_strand_id
1 'polypeptide(L)'
;MGEEELDPLPEDEHQVRIPYSLEITSHTPEGMPTPRHVAEQIAVDMIADGQVRMDAWELLCDCLPSGDLRREASTDHADGMGFLSGAYSQGPLHGLRRNTTTFPWVTLMICKYIRSCTTEAFTSFVLQRNTMMQAHRDLNNSPASCNVVLPCSSFKGGGLWLEAPSGNCPSRDGTMLGRIQNLTLPGAVFHPHLWHETRPWQGQRITVAIYTIRAVADLEPSHLHTMWQLEFTPPIIPPRSPPHDPTDNDTSQDKAVATATNHLEEEAMEEVDTSAPIEEEMHERLTILRGDAQRRTSMEKLGWIKGENFQRLKWDPKLKKNVIDDEEGLSEITYEDVLAVLRSMMTRCNTVEALLRFHPTRPITEQMHEGTLAFLLQFSLQNESGMQLYADMSQLCHCGSTMVCGIEVKKERNSRNQLANQISRLLNSL
;
A
#
# COMPACT_ATOMS: atom_id res chain seq x y z
N MET A 1 -19.21 -28.36 -30.71
CA MET A 1 -18.37 -27.84 -29.61
C MET A 1 -17.85 -26.51 -30.10
N GLY A 2 -18.70 -25.50 -30.14
CA GLY A 2 -19.21 -24.81 -28.96
C GLY A 2 -18.46 -23.48 -28.96
N GLU A 3 -18.80 -22.63 -29.91
CA GLU A 3 -18.33 -21.24 -29.96
C GLU A 3 -18.80 -20.60 -28.66
N GLU A 4 -17.85 -20.12 -27.84
CA GLU A 4 -18.18 -19.26 -26.71
C GLU A 4 -18.78 -17.98 -27.30
N GLU A 5 -20.11 -17.95 -27.30
CA GLU A 5 -20.92 -16.78 -27.57
C GLU A 5 -20.57 -15.75 -26.49
N LEU A 6 -19.69 -14.80 -26.83
CA LEU A 6 -19.46 -13.59 -26.05
C LEU A 6 -20.82 -12.92 -25.86
N ASP A 7 -21.34 -12.97 -24.64
CA ASP A 7 -22.58 -12.29 -24.26
C ASP A 7 -22.56 -10.84 -24.78
N PRO A 8 -23.61 -10.40 -25.50
CA PRO A 8 -23.67 -9.04 -26.00
C PRO A 8 -23.72 -8.06 -24.82
N LEU A 9 -22.72 -7.17 -24.76
CA LEU A 9 -22.63 -6.10 -23.76
C LEU A 9 -23.95 -5.30 -23.72
N PRO A 10 -24.57 -5.06 -22.54
CA PRO A 10 -25.70 -4.16 -22.45
C PRO A 10 -25.30 -2.74 -22.89
N GLU A 11 -26.15 -2.16 -23.74
CA GLU A 11 -26.09 -0.85 -24.39
C GLU A 11 -25.99 0.34 -23.40
N ASP A 12 -24.85 0.55 -22.75
CA ASP A 12 -24.58 1.86 -22.16
C ASP A 12 -23.91 2.75 -23.21
N GLU A 13 -24.75 3.41 -24.02
CA GLU A 13 -24.31 4.25 -25.12
C GLU A 13 -23.73 5.61 -24.69
N HIS A 14 -23.62 5.86 -23.38
CA HIS A 14 -23.22 7.17 -22.89
C HIS A 14 -21.82 7.55 -23.36
N GLN A 15 -21.74 8.63 -24.13
CA GLN A 15 -20.48 9.21 -24.58
C GLN A 15 -19.93 10.14 -23.49
N VAL A 16 -18.85 9.71 -22.84
CA VAL A 16 -18.05 10.58 -21.98
C VAL A 16 -17.27 11.55 -22.84
N ARG A 17 -17.45 12.85 -22.59
CA ARG A 17 -16.75 13.95 -23.25
C ARG A 17 -16.05 14.80 -22.20
N ILE A 18 -14.82 15.17 -22.49
CA ILE A 18 -14.04 16.11 -21.70
C ILE A 18 -13.63 17.30 -22.58
N PRO A 19 -13.38 18.48 -21.99
CA PRO A 19 -12.88 19.63 -22.75
C PRO A 19 -11.47 19.34 -23.29
N TYR A 20 -10.99 20.18 -24.22
CA TYR A 20 -9.62 20.06 -24.72
C TYR A 20 -8.57 20.34 -23.62
N SER A 21 -8.84 21.35 -22.79
CA SER A 21 -8.05 21.68 -21.62
C SER A 21 -8.96 22.18 -20.50
N LEU A 22 -8.41 22.24 -19.29
CA LEU A 22 -9.11 22.73 -18.11
C LEU A 22 -8.19 23.64 -17.31
N GLU A 23 -8.68 24.82 -16.95
CA GLU A 23 -7.90 25.85 -16.26
C GLU A 23 -7.56 25.42 -14.83
N ILE A 24 -6.30 25.60 -14.46
CA ILE A 24 -5.78 25.35 -13.11
C ILE A 24 -4.97 26.55 -12.63
N THR A 25 -4.73 26.63 -11.32
CA THR A 25 -3.87 27.67 -10.76
C THR A 25 -2.41 27.42 -11.17
N SER A 26 -1.77 28.42 -11.77
CA SER A 26 -0.35 28.35 -12.15
C SER A 26 0.64 28.55 -11.00
N HIS A 27 0.12 28.86 -9.80
CA HIS A 27 0.94 29.00 -8.60
C HIS A 27 1.64 27.68 -8.28
N THR A 28 2.95 27.76 -8.06
CA THR A 28 3.79 26.66 -7.62
C THR A 28 4.21 26.90 -6.16
N PRO A 29 4.06 25.91 -5.27
CA PRO A 29 4.55 26.01 -3.90
C PRO A 29 6.06 26.26 -3.82
N GLU A 30 6.50 27.01 -2.81
CA GLU A 30 7.93 27.16 -2.53
C GLU A 30 8.57 25.83 -2.11
N GLY A 31 9.83 25.60 -2.50
CA GLY A 31 10.58 24.41 -2.12
C GLY A 31 10.33 23.16 -2.95
N MET A 32 9.58 23.25 -4.05
CA MET A 32 9.43 22.14 -4.99
C MET A 32 10.79 21.72 -5.58
N PRO A 33 11.09 20.41 -5.64
CA PRO A 33 12.38 19.94 -6.15
C PRO A 33 12.49 20.13 -7.67
N THR A 34 13.70 20.10 -8.22
CA THR A 34 13.88 20.05 -9.69
C THR A 34 13.24 18.78 -10.26
N PRO A 35 12.46 18.85 -11.36
CA PRO A 35 11.88 17.66 -11.98
C PRO A 35 12.97 16.70 -12.44
N ARG A 36 12.89 15.43 -12.01
CA ARG A 36 13.88 14.38 -12.33
C ARG A 36 13.39 13.34 -13.33
N HIS A 37 12.14 13.44 -13.77
CA HIS A 37 11.48 12.48 -14.64
C HIS A 37 10.68 13.19 -15.74
N VAL A 38 10.51 12.58 -16.91
CA VAL A 38 9.75 13.17 -18.03
C VAL A 38 8.32 13.51 -17.62
N ALA A 39 7.66 12.62 -16.89
CA ALA A 39 6.33 12.85 -16.31
C ALA A 39 6.28 14.11 -15.41
N GLU A 40 7.33 14.36 -14.61
CA GLU A 40 7.42 15.55 -13.77
C GLU A 40 7.57 16.82 -14.62
N GLN A 41 8.35 16.76 -15.70
CA GLN A 41 8.50 17.89 -16.62
C GLN A 41 7.17 18.22 -17.33
N ILE A 42 6.44 17.21 -17.79
CA ILE A 42 5.10 17.41 -18.38
C ILE A 42 4.17 18.11 -17.39
N ALA A 43 4.20 17.70 -16.12
CA ALA A 43 3.38 18.31 -15.07
C ALA A 43 3.80 19.77 -14.78
N VAL A 44 5.10 20.06 -14.74
CA VAL A 44 5.62 21.43 -14.60
C VAL A 44 5.10 22.34 -15.72
N ASP A 45 5.18 21.88 -16.97
CA ASP A 45 4.77 22.66 -18.13
C ASP A 45 3.27 22.98 -18.09
N MET A 46 2.42 22.00 -17.76
CA MET A 46 0.97 22.23 -17.59
C MET A 46 0.63 23.22 -16.48
N ILE A 47 1.33 23.13 -15.34
CA ILE A 47 1.13 24.07 -14.23
C ILE A 47 1.55 25.47 -14.66
N ALA A 48 2.71 25.61 -15.32
CA ALA A 48 3.20 26.90 -15.80
C ALA A 48 2.23 27.55 -16.80
N ASP A 49 1.66 26.75 -17.70
CA ASP A 49 0.65 27.19 -18.67
C ASP A 49 -0.72 27.52 -18.04
N GLY A 50 -0.94 27.16 -16.77
CA GLY A 50 -2.21 27.38 -16.07
C GLY A 50 -3.36 26.53 -16.58
N GLN A 51 -3.07 25.42 -17.27
CA GLN A 51 -4.09 24.52 -17.80
C GLN A 51 -3.61 23.07 -17.90
N VAL A 52 -4.49 22.14 -17.58
CA VAL A 52 -4.28 20.71 -17.83
C VAL A 52 -4.84 20.39 -19.21
N ARG A 53 -3.97 20.03 -20.15
CA ARG A 53 -4.37 19.57 -21.48
C ARG A 53 -4.79 18.11 -21.41
N MET A 54 -5.98 17.79 -21.91
CA MET A 54 -6.56 16.45 -21.74
C MET A 54 -5.93 15.39 -22.65
N ASP A 55 -5.33 15.79 -23.76
CA ASP A 55 -4.60 14.91 -24.68
C ASP A 55 -3.26 14.41 -24.10
N ALA A 56 -2.77 15.04 -23.04
CA ALA A 56 -1.49 14.69 -22.43
C ALA A 56 -1.60 13.66 -21.29
N TRP A 57 -2.82 13.26 -20.88
CA TRP A 57 -3.00 12.18 -19.90
C TRP A 57 -2.47 10.84 -20.40
N GLU A 58 -2.60 10.55 -21.71
CA GLU A 58 -2.05 9.32 -22.30
C GLU A 58 -0.52 9.28 -22.17
N LEU A 59 0.15 10.36 -22.59
CA LEU A 59 1.60 10.50 -22.47
C LEU A 59 2.06 10.44 -21.00
N LEU A 60 1.30 11.06 -20.09
CA LEU A 60 1.59 10.99 -18.66
C LEU A 60 1.49 9.55 -18.15
N CYS A 61 0.47 8.80 -18.55
CA CYS A 61 0.32 7.39 -18.21
C CYS A 61 1.44 6.52 -18.79
N ASP A 62 1.95 6.83 -19.99
CA ASP A 62 3.10 6.10 -20.58
C ASP A 62 4.41 6.36 -19.85
N CYS A 63 4.57 7.55 -19.26
CA CYS A 63 5.79 7.92 -18.54
C CYS A 63 5.78 7.44 -17.08
N LEU A 64 4.62 7.35 -16.44
CA LEU A 64 4.54 7.02 -15.03
C LEU A 64 4.82 5.54 -14.77
N PRO A 65 5.43 5.19 -13.64
CA PRO A 65 5.61 3.80 -13.27
C PRO A 65 4.23 3.20 -12.99
N SER A 66 3.81 2.24 -13.80
CA SER A 66 2.61 1.44 -13.54
C SER A 66 2.82 0.61 -12.28
N GLY A 67 2.02 0.85 -11.25
CA GLY A 67 1.87 -0.14 -10.19
C GLY A 67 0.99 -1.30 -10.63
N ASP A 68 1.15 -2.46 -9.99
CA ASP A 68 0.17 -3.53 -10.14
C ASP A 68 -1.22 -3.01 -9.75
N LEU A 69 -2.20 -3.43 -10.52
CA LEU A 69 -3.58 -3.07 -10.28
C LEU A 69 -4.06 -3.74 -8.97
N ARG A 70 -5.10 -3.17 -8.33
CA ARG A 70 -5.73 -3.79 -7.15
C ARG A 70 -6.17 -5.23 -7.47
N ARG A 71 -6.31 -6.09 -6.45
CA ARG A 71 -6.74 -7.50 -6.67
C ARG A 71 -8.06 -7.61 -7.44
N GLU A 72 -8.95 -6.66 -7.19
CA GLU A 72 -10.27 -6.56 -7.80
C GLU A 72 -10.22 -5.98 -9.21
N ALA A 73 -9.06 -5.48 -9.65
CA ALA A 73 -8.86 -5.07 -11.01
C ALA A 73 -8.63 -6.28 -11.91
N SER A 74 -9.37 -6.34 -13.02
CA SER A 74 -9.05 -7.27 -14.10
C SER A 74 -7.92 -6.72 -14.97
N THR A 75 -7.04 -7.62 -15.42
CA THR A 75 -5.98 -7.37 -16.40
C THR A 75 -6.42 -7.68 -17.83
N ASP A 76 -7.73 -7.83 -18.09
CA ASP A 76 -8.24 -8.15 -19.44
C ASP A 76 -7.82 -7.12 -20.51
N HIS A 77 -7.42 -5.92 -20.09
CA HIS A 77 -6.79 -4.93 -20.95
C HIS A 77 -5.28 -4.93 -20.75
N ALA A 78 -4.54 -5.26 -21.82
CA ALA A 78 -3.08 -5.41 -21.81
C ALA A 78 -2.30 -4.12 -21.47
N ASP A 79 -2.96 -2.95 -21.52
CA ASP A 79 -2.38 -1.63 -21.24
C ASP A 79 -2.88 -1.00 -19.93
N GLY A 80 -3.47 -1.82 -19.05
CA GLY A 80 -3.94 -1.43 -17.73
C GLY A 80 -2.83 -0.83 -16.87
N MET A 81 -3.11 0.32 -16.24
CA MET A 81 -2.14 1.03 -15.42
C MET A 81 -2.81 1.71 -14.22
N GLY A 82 -2.09 1.74 -13.09
CA GLY A 82 -2.47 2.45 -11.88
C GLY A 82 -1.30 3.26 -11.31
N PHE A 83 -1.52 4.53 -11.04
CA PHE A 83 -0.59 5.40 -10.31
C PHE A 83 -1.29 5.98 -9.08
N LEU A 84 -0.78 5.64 -7.88
CA LEU A 84 -1.36 6.06 -6.61
C LEU A 84 -0.49 7.13 -5.95
N SER A 85 -1.12 8.18 -5.42
CA SER A 85 -0.44 9.22 -4.64
C SER A 85 -1.28 9.66 -3.44
N GLY A 86 -0.63 10.32 -2.48
CA GLY A 86 -1.18 10.77 -1.21
C GLY A 86 -0.92 9.83 -0.04
N ALA A 87 -1.83 9.81 0.93
CA ALA A 87 -1.69 9.01 2.14
C ALA A 87 -2.05 7.52 1.96
N TYR A 88 -1.58 6.66 2.87
CA TYR A 88 -2.02 5.28 3.00
C TYR A 88 -2.37 4.96 4.46
N SER A 89 -3.18 3.91 4.64
CA SER A 89 -3.54 3.36 5.95
C SER A 89 -3.65 1.84 5.82
N GLN A 90 -2.75 1.10 6.45
CA GLN A 90 -2.74 -0.36 6.49
C GLN A 90 -2.56 -0.84 7.94
N GLY A 91 -3.67 -1.19 8.58
CA GLY A 91 -3.67 -1.56 10.00
C GLY A 91 -3.16 -0.40 10.87
N PRO A 92 -2.11 -0.59 11.70
CA PRO A 92 -1.52 0.50 12.49
C PRO A 92 -0.62 1.43 11.67
N LEU A 93 -0.22 1.05 10.45
CA LEU A 93 0.70 1.81 9.62
C LEU A 93 -0.04 2.86 8.80
N HIS A 94 0.39 4.10 8.87
CA HIS A 94 -0.13 5.21 8.10
C HIS A 94 1.02 6.17 7.77
N GLY A 95 0.91 6.82 6.61
CA GLY A 95 1.96 7.71 6.11
C GLY A 95 1.71 8.13 4.68
N LEU A 96 2.74 8.68 4.03
CA LEU A 96 2.69 9.05 2.61
C LEU A 96 3.20 7.92 1.74
N ARG A 97 2.53 7.71 0.60
CA ARG A 97 3.03 6.79 -0.44
C ARG A 97 4.33 7.34 -1.02
N ARG A 98 5.23 6.44 -1.43
CA ARG A 98 6.51 6.80 -2.06
C ARG A 98 6.33 7.69 -3.30
N ASN A 99 5.32 7.42 -4.11
CA ASN A 99 5.02 8.23 -5.30
C ASN A 99 4.68 9.68 -4.98
N THR A 100 4.13 9.97 -3.79
CA THR A 100 3.83 11.33 -3.33
C THR A 100 5.09 12.20 -3.26
N THR A 101 6.23 11.60 -2.89
CA THR A 101 7.51 12.30 -2.75
C THR A 101 8.45 12.07 -3.93
N THR A 102 8.27 10.99 -4.69
CA THR A 102 9.08 10.67 -5.89
C THR A 102 8.56 11.42 -7.12
N PHE A 103 7.25 11.63 -7.21
CA PHE A 103 6.57 12.36 -8.29
C PHE A 103 5.75 13.55 -7.76
N PRO A 104 6.40 14.54 -7.09
CA PRO A 104 5.70 15.65 -6.46
C PRO A 104 5.04 16.59 -7.47
N TRP A 105 5.63 16.84 -8.65
CA TRP A 105 5.03 17.72 -9.67
C TRP A 105 3.81 17.09 -10.32
N VAL A 106 3.88 15.80 -10.65
CA VAL A 106 2.71 15.07 -11.15
C VAL A 106 1.61 15.05 -10.10
N THR A 107 1.96 14.79 -8.85
CA THR A 107 1.01 14.80 -7.74
C THR A 107 0.33 16.17 -7.61
N LEU A 108 1.11 17.25 -7.62
CA LEU A 108 0.59 18.62 -7.56
C LEU A 108 -0.33 18.95 -8.74
N MET A 109 0.06 18.60 -9.96
CA MET A 109 -0.74 18.84 -11.17
C MET A 109 -2.08 18.11 -11.09
N ILE A 110 -2.09 16.84 -10.69
CA ILE A 110 -3.32 16.05 -10.54
C ILE A 110 -4.19 16.61 -9.42
N CYS A 111 -3.62 17.04 -8.28
CA CYS A 111 -4.38 17.71 -7.22
C CYS A 111 -5.04 19.00 -7.71
N LYS A 112 -4.34 19.82 -8.49
CA LYS A 112 -4.92 21.03 -9.11
C LYS A 112 -6.07 20.69 -10.06
N TYR A 113 -5.90 19.67 -10.90
CA TYR A 113 -6.98 19.15 -11.75
C TYR A 113 -8.18 18.68 -10.92
N ILE A 114 -7.98 17.90 -9.86
CA ILE A 114 -9.06 17.45 -8.98
C ILE A 114 -9.81 18.66 -8.40
N ARG A 115 -9.09 19.63 -7.84
CA ARG A 115 -9.66 20.82 -7.19
C ARG A 115 -10.41 21.75 -8.14
N SER A 116 -10.04 21.76 -9.41
CA SER A 116 -10.76 22.50 -10.44
C SER A 116 -12.08 21.83 -10.87
N CYS A 117 -12.22 20.54 -10.58
CA CYS A 117 -13.39 19.74 -10.93
C CYS A 117 -14.34 19.53 -9.75
N THR A 118 -13.83 19.28 -8.55
CA THR A 118 -14.65 18.95 -7.36
C THR A 118 -14.14 19.64 -6.10
N THR A 119 -15.04 19.85 -5.15
CA THR A 119 -14.76 20.40 -3.81
C THR A 119 -14.65 19.33 -2.73
N GLU A 120 -14.83 18.06 -3.08
CA GLU A 120 -14.76 16.95 -2.12
C GLU A 120 -13.36 16.85 -1.48
N ALA A 121 -13.33 16.58 -0.17
CA ALA A 121 -12.11 16.41 0.58
C ALA A 121 -11.44 15.07 0.23
N PHE A 122 -10.13 15.09 0.01
CA PHE A 122 -9.37 13.88 -0.32
C PHE A 122 -7.97 13.90 0.27
N THR A 123 -7.50 12.71 0.64
CA THR A 123 -6.11 12.49 1.10
C THR A 123 -5.26 11.74 0.09
N SER A 124 -5.91 11.19 -0.93
CA SER A 124 -5.31 10.24 -1.84
C SER A 124 -6.06 10.24 -3.16
N PHE A 125 -5.35 9.89 -4.21
CA PHE A 125 -5.96 9.58 -5.49
C PHE A 125 -5.28 8.37 -6.14
N VAL A 126 -6.00 7.77 -7.09
CA VAL A 126 -5.46 6.81 -8.04
C VAL A 126 -5.79 7.28 -9.46
N LEU A 127 -4.75 7.50 -10.27
CA LEU A 127 -4.86 7.62 -11.72
C LEU A 127 -4.89 6.22 -12.31
N GLN A 128 -5.87 5.95 -13.17
CA GLN A 128 -6.08 4.63 -13.76
C GLN A 128 -6.26 4.76 -15.26
N ARG A 129 -5.58 3.91 -16.03
CA ARG A 129 -5.82 3.70 -17.46
C ARG A 129 -6.29 2.28 -17.68
N ASN A 130 -7.41 2.13 -18.40
CA ASN A 130 -8.00 0.86 -18.80
C ASN A 130 -8.16 -0.18 -17.69
N THR A 131 -8.32 0.28 -16.45
CA THR A 131 -8.45 -0.58 -15.28
C THR A 131 -9.92 -0.90 -15.04
N MET A 132 -10.25 -2.19 -15.06
CA MET A 132 -11.60 -2.69 -14.82
C MET A 132 -11.73 -3.18 -13.37
N MET A 133 -12.48 -2.49 -12.51
CA MET A 133 -12.69 -2.94 -11.13
C MET A 133 -13.96 -3.81 -11.01
N GLN A 134 -13.82 -5.02 -10.47
CA GLN A 134 -14.94 -5.87 -10.04
C GLN A 134 -15.69 -5.27 -8.85
N ALA A 135 -16.86 -5.81 -8.52
CA ALA A 135 -17.67 -5.35 -7.40
C ALA A 135 -16.88 -5.42 -6.08
N HIS A 136 -16.69 -4.28 -5.42
CA HIS A 136 -15.95 -4.17 -4.17
C HIS A 136 -16.43 -3.02 -3.29
N ARG A 137 -15.84 -2.90 -2.10
CA ARG A 137 -16.06 -1.81 -1.14
C ARG A 137 -14.73 -1.32 -0.59
N ASP A 138 -14.62 -0.02 -0.39
CA ASP A 138 -13.41 0.60 0.16
C ASP A 138 -13.52 0.75 1.69
N LEU A 139 -13.49 -0.38 2.42
CA LEU A 139 -13.68 -0.37 3.88
C LEU A 139 -12.59 0.38 4.66
N ASN A 140 -11.44 0.66 4.02
CA ASN A 140 -10.35 1.42 4.60
C ASN A 140 -10.49 2.95 4.43
N ASN A 141 -11.47 3.39 3.65
CA ASN A 141 -11.77 4.81 3.50
C ASN A 141 -12.68 5.28 4.64
N SER A 142 -12.62 6.58 4.95
CA SER A 142 -13.40 7.19 6.01
C SER A 142 -14.91 7.10 5.72
N PRO A 143 -15.74 6.60 6.64
CA PRO A 143 -17.21 6.57 6.47
C PRO A 143 -17.83 7.98 6.46
N ALA A 144 -17.11 9.00 6.91
CA ALA A 144 -17.55 10.38 6.90
C ALA A 144 -17.15 11.11 5.60
N SER A 145 -16.69 10.39 4.58
CA SER A 145 -16.20 10.95 3.31
C SER A 145 -16.90 10.33 2.11
N CYS A 146 -16.75 10.99 0.96
CA CYS A 146 -17.13 10.45 -0.34
C CYS A 146 -15.89 10.11 -1.15
N ASN A 147 -16.01 9.11 -2.02
CA ASN A 147 -15.10 8.92 -3.14
C ASN A 147 -15.64 9.68 -4.36
N VAL A 148 -14.76 10.10 -5.27
CA VAL A 148 -15.13 10.70 -6.56
C VAL A 148 -14.34 10.05 -7.68
N VAL A 149 -14.99 9.68 -8.79
CA VAL A 149 -14.32 9.26 -10.03
C VAL A 149 -14.45 10.35 -11.10
N LEU A 150 -13.33 10.87 -11.57
CA LEU A 150 -13.20 11.91 -12.58
C LEU A 150 -12.72 11.33 -13.91
N PRO A 151 -13.35 11.66 -15.05
CA PRO A 151 -12.85 11.28 -16.37
C PRO A 151 -11.71 12.18 -16.85
N CYS A 152 -10.60 11.57 -17.30
CA CYS A 152 -9.42 12.24 -17.84
C CYS A 152 -9.25 12.02 -19.35
N SER A 153 -10.02 11.11 -19.96
CA SER A 153 -10.10 10.91 -21.42
C SER A 153 -11.57 10.88 -21.89
N SER A 154 -11.80 10.92 -23.21
CA SER A 154 -13.12 10.67 -23.80
C SER A 154 -13.27 9.19 -24.18
N PHE A 155 -14.38 8.56 -23.81
CA PHE A 155 -14.68 7.15 -24.07
C PHE A 155 -16.19 6.90 -24.11
N LYS A 156 -16.64 5.74 -24.60
CA LYS A 156 -18.07 5.35 -24.61
C LYS A 156 -18.32 4.30 -23.52
N GLY A 157 -19.39 4.45 -22.74
CA GLY A 157 -19.70 3.59 -21.60
C GLY A 157 -18.81 3.87 -20.39
N GLY A 158 -18.36 2.82 -19.68
CA GLY A 158 -17.35 2.96 -18.62
C GLY A 158 -17.83 3.57 -17.30
N GLY A 159 -19.14 3.68 -17.14
CA GLY A 159 -19.81 4.22 -15.94
C GLY A 159 -19.50 3.44 -14.66
N LEU A 160 -19.86 4.03 -13.52
CA LEU A 160 -19.74 3.41 -12.21
C LEU A 160 -21.07 2.77 -11.83
N TRP A 161 -21.11 1.45 -11.67
CA TRP A 161 -22.26 0.80 -11.06
C TRP A 161 -22.15 0.93 -9.54
N LEU A 162 -23.26 1.26 -8.91
CA LEU A 162 -23.39 1.44 -7.47
C LEU A 162 -24.57 0.61 -6.98
N GLU A 163 -24.36 -0.13 -5.89
CA GLU A 163 -25.43 -0.81 -5.18
C GLU A 163 -26.53 0.18 -4.79
N ALA A 164 -27.76 -0.21 -5.12
CA ALA A 164 -28.95 0.52 -4.81
C ALA A 164 -30.07 -0.50 -4.67
N PRO A 165 -30.64 -0.70 -3.46
CA PRO A 165 -31.72 -1.66 -3.26
C PRO A 165 -32.96 -1.42 -4.15
N SER A 166 -33.19 -0.17 -4.54
CA SER A 166 -34.25 0.22 -5.50
C SER A 166 -33.78 0.28 -6.95
N GLY A 167 -32.54 -0.12 -7.22
CA GLY A 167 -31.96 -0.16 -8.55
C GLY A 167 -32.50 -1.32 -9.39
N ASN A 168 -32.39 -1.19 -10.71
CA ASN A 168 -32.83 -2.18 -11.68
C ASN A 168 -31.69 -2.70 -12.58
N CYS A 169 -30.45 -2.25 -12.33
CA CYS A 169 -29.29 -2.68 -13.08
C CYS A 169 -28.53 -3.75 -12.28
N PRO A 170 -28.40 -4.98 -12.77
CA PRO A 170 -27.62 -6.01 -12.09
C PRO A 170 -26.12 -5.67 -12.10
N SER A 171 -25.42 -6.06 -11.04
CA SER A 171 -23.96 -6.16 -11.03
C SER A 171 -23.49 -7.11 -12.15
N ARG A 172 -22.21 -7.07 -12.52
CA ARG A 172 -21.69 -7.91 -13.62
C ARG A 172 -21.89 -9.41 -13.38
N ASP A 173 -21.73 -9.84 -12.14
CA ASP A 173 -21.94 -11.23 -11.72
C ASP A 173 -23.42 -11.59 -11.51
N GLY A 174 -24.33 -10.62 -11.67
CA GLY A 174 -25.77 -10.79 -11.51
C GLY A 174 -26.24 -10.95 -10.05
N THR A 175 -25.36 -10.81 -9.06
CA THR A 175 -25.68 -11.12 -7.66
C THR A 175 -26.38 -9.98 -6.91
N MET A 176 -26.21 -8.74 -7.38
CA MET A 176 -26.71 -7.54 -6.72
C MET A 176 -27.47 -6.63 -7.69
N LEU A 177 -28.38 -5.82 -7.15
CA LEU A 177 -29.05 -4.76 -7.90
C LEU A 177 -28.50 -3.39 -7.55
N GLY A 178 -28.44 -2.54 -8.56
CA GLY A 178 -27.86 -1.21 -8.45
C GLY A 178 -28.29 -0.29 -9.57
N ARG A 179 -27.56 0.81 -9.70
CA ARG A 179 -27.74 1.81 -10.74
C ARG A 179 -26.40 2.16 -11.35
N ILE A 180 -26.41 2.58 -12.62
CA ILE A 180 -25.21 3.11 -13.26
C ILE A 180 -25.20 4.62 -13.08
N GLN A 181 -24.06 5.14 -12.62
CA GLN A 181 -23.74 6.54 -12.61
C GLN A 181 -22.72 6.82 -13.71
N ASN A 182 -23.14 7.63 -14.70
CA ASN A 182 -22.28 8.02 -15.81
C ASN A 182 -21.14 8.91 -15.34
N LEU A 183 -19.98 8.77 -16.01
CA LEU A 183 -18.81 9.60 -15.73
C LEU A 183 -18.88 10.87 -16.59
N THR A 184 -19.14 11.99 -15.95
CA THR A 184 -19.01 13.34 -16.52
C THR A 184 -18.28 14.21 -15.52
N LEU A 185 -17.64 15.30 -15.95
CA LEU A 185 -17.26 16.35 -15.00
C LEU A 185 -18.54 16.90 -14.34
N PRO A 186 -18.56 17.19 -13.02
CA PRO A 186 -17.46 17.26 -12.05
C PRO A 186 -17.05 15.93 -11.37
N GLY A 187 -17.48 14.78 -11.89
CA GLY A 187 -17.15 13.44 -11.39
C GLY A 187 -18.36 12.71 -10.78
N ALA A 188 -18.25 11.39 -10.70
CA ALA A 188 -19.23 10.54 -10.02
C ALA A 188 -18.88 10.42 -8.54
N VAL A 189 -19.70 11.04 -7.68
CA VAL A 189 -19.56 11.03 -6.22
C VAL A 189 -20.34 9.86 -5.62
N PHE A 190 -19.72 9.10 -4.72
CA PHE A 190 -20.37 7.96 -4.06
C PHE A 190 -19.78 7.68 -2.67
N HIS A 191 -20.57 7.01 -1.83
CA HIS A 191 -20.11 6.61 -0.50
C HIS A 191 -19.16 5.39 -0.61
N PRO A 192 -17.98 5.40 0.03
CA PRO A 192 -16.93 4.40 -0.18
C PRO A 192 -17.32 2.97 0.20
N HIS A 193 -18.28 2.81 1.12
CA HIS A 193 -18.71 1.49 1.61
C HIS A 193 -19.90 0.90 0.85
N LEU A 194 -20.40 1.58 -0.18
CA LEU A 194 -21.35 0.97 -1.11
C LEU A 194 -20.61 0.01 -2.02
N TRP A 195 -21.24 -1.12 -2.35
CA TRP A 195 -20.71 -1.99 -3.40
C TRP A 195 -20.68 -1.23 -4.73
N HIS A 196 -19.56 -1.31 -5.42
CA HIS A 196 -19.38 -0.61 -6.69
C HIS A 196 -18.45 -1.36 -7.63
N GLU A 197 -18.68 -1.20 -8.94
CA GLU A 197 -17.88 -1.82 -10.01
C GLU A 197 -17.77 -0.88 -11.21
N THR A 198 -16.74 -1.07 -12.03
CA THR A 198 -16.60 -0.37 -13.31
C THR A 198 -17.44 -1.08 -14.38
N ARG A 199 -18.21 -0.35 -15.18
CA ARG A 199 -18.94 -0.92 -16.33
C ARG A 199 -18.04 -1.02 -17.57
N PRO A 200 -18.33 -1.94 -18.51
CA PRO A 200 -17.60 -2.03 -19.78
C PRO A 200 -17.57 -0.71 -20.56
N TRP A 201 -16.51 -0.48 -21.33
CA TRP A 201 -16.31 0.72 -22.13
C TRP A 201 -15.70 0.40 -23.50
N GLN A 202 -15.70 1.41 -24.38
CA GLN A 202 -14.96 1.43 -25.64
C GLN A 202 -14.06 2.68 -25.70
N GLY A 203 -12.89 2.52 -26.30
CA GLY A 203 -11.85 3.55 -26.36
C GLY A 203 -10.90 3.52 -25.16
N GLN A 204 -10.04 4.53 -25.06
CA GLN A 204 -9.06 4.66 -23.97
C GLN A 204 -9.75 5.28 -22.75
N ARG A 205 -9.88 4.54 -21.65
CA ARG A 205 -10.52 5.02 -20.41
C ARG A 205 -9.44 5.40 -19.41
N ILE A 206 -9.24 6.70 -19.22
CA ILE A 206 -8.38 7.26 -18.18
C ILE A 206 -9.26 7.97 -17.16
N THR A 207 -9.09 7.61 -15.89
CA THR A 207 -9.84 8.20 -14.78
C THR A 207 -8.95 8.48 -13.59
N VAL A 208 -9.28 9.52 -12.83
CA VAL A 208 -8.73 9.74 -11.49
C VAL A 208 -9.82 9.47 -10.46
N ALA A 209 -9.59 8.52 -9.57
CA ALA A 209 -10.47 8.28 -8.42
C ALA A 209 -9.81 8.85 -7.15
N ILE A 210 -10.54 9.70 -6.43
CA ILE A 210 -10.07 10.31 -5.18
C ILE A 210 -10.78 9.69 -3.99
N TYR A 211 -10.09 9.62 -2.86
CA TYR A 211 -10.64 9.10 -1.63
C TYR A 211 -9.93 9.64 -0.39
N THR A 212 -10.58 9.46 0.76
CA THR A 212 -10.06 9.84 2.08
C THR A 212 -9.82 8.60 2.92
N ILE A 213 -8.60 8.39 3.42
CA ILE A 213 -8.28 7.27 4.31
C ILE A 213 -9.00 7.42 5.66
N ARG A 214 -9.25 6.33 6.39
CA ARG A 214 -9.82 6.41 7.74
C ARG A 214 -8.88 7.02 8.79
N ALA A 215 -7.57 6.94 8.58
CA ALA A 215 -6.52 7.27 9.55
C ALA A 215 -5.92 8.68 9.36
N VAL A 216 -6.67 9.62 8.76
CA VAL A 216 -6.17 11.00 8.54
C VAL A 216 -5.75 11.67 9.85
N ALA A 217 -6.50 11.45 10.92
CA ALA A 217 -6.21 12.02 12.24
C ALA A 217 -4.94 11.46 12.88
N ASP A 218 -4.44 10.32 12.37
CA ASP A 218 -3.24 9.66 12.87
C ASP A 218 -2.00 10.07 12.03
N LEU A 219 -2.14 10.83 10.94
CA LEU A 219 -1.01 11.30 10.14
C LEU A 219 -0.14 12.32 10.90
N GLU A 220 1.18 12.13 10.85
CA GLU A 220 2.15 13.07 11.38
C GLU A 220 1.99 14.49 10.79
N PRO A 221 2.23 15.56 11.58
CA PRO A 221 2.12 16.94 11.10
C PRO A 221 2.96 17.25 9.85
N SER A 222 4.13 16.64 9.70
CA SER A 222 4.99 16.77 8.52
C SER A 222 4.38 16.15 7.27
N HIS A 223 3.64 15.04 7.41
CA HIS A 223 2.89 14.44 6.30
C HIS A 223 1.74 15.35 5.87
N LEU A 224 0.98 15.90 6.83
CA LEU A 224 -0.09 16.86 6.55
C LEU A 224 0.45 18.13 5.87
N HIS A 225 1.61 18.64 6.32
CA HIS A 225 2.28 19.77 5.70
C HIS A 225 2.62 19.50 4.23
N THR A 226 3.25 18.35 3.95
CA THR A 226 3.57 17.93 2.58
C THR A 226 2.30 17.80 1.73
N MET A 227 1.24 17.24 2.29
CA MET A 227 -0.05 17.12 1.60
C MET A 227 -0.66 18.48 1.25
N TRP A 228 -0.63 19.46 2.17
CA TRP A 228 -1.12 20.80 1.89
C TRP A 228 -0.25 21.54 0.86
N GLN A 229 1.07 21.36 0.89
CA GLN A 229 1.97 21.88 -0.14
C GLN A 229 1.60 21.32 -1.52
N LEU A 230 1.28 20.03 -1.61
CA LEU A 230 0.85 19.36 -2.84
C LEU A 230 -0.64 19.55 -3.15
N GLU A 231 -1.32 20.48 -2.47
CA GLU A 231 -2.73 20.82 -2.66
C GLU A 231 -3.73 19.68 -2.47
N PHE A 232 -3.39 18.66 -1.67
CA PHE A 232 -4.43 17.78 -1.13
C PHE A 232 -5.35 18.56 -0.19
N THR A 233 -6.59 18.09 -0.05
CA THR A 233 -7.60 18.69 0.83
C THR A 233 -8.02 17.70 1.92
N PRO A 234 -7.09 17.26 2.80
CA PRO A 234 -7.45 16.36 3.89
C PRO A 234 -8.53 17.01 4.77
N PRO A 235 -9.56 16.27 5.21
CA PRO A 235 -10.60 16.83 6.06
C PRO A 235 -9.98 17.36 7.36
N ILE A 236 -10.47 18.52 7.81
CA ILE A 236 -10.09 19.07 9.11
C ILE A 236 -10.74 18.19 10.19
N ILE A 237 -9.97 17.27 10.74
CA ILE A 237 -10.42 16.46 11.87
C ILE A 237 -9.93 17.16 13.13
N PRO A 238 -10.81 17.50 14.09
CA PRO A 238 -10.35 17.99 15.38
C PRO A 238 -9.41 16.94 15.99
N PRO A 239 -8.28 17.35 16.59
CA PRO A 239 -7.37 16.40 17.23
C PRO A 239 -8.19 15.52 18.17
N ARG A 240 -7.97 14.20 18.11
CA ARG A 240 -8.57 13.31 19.11
C ARG A 240 -8.13 13.85 20.47
N SER A 241 -9.10 14.17 21.34
CA SER A 241 -8.80 14.55 22.71
C SER A 241 -7.80 13.52 23.26
N PRO A 242 -6.67 13.96 23.84
CA PRO A 242 -5.79 13.00 24.49
C PRO A 242 -6.62 12.21 25.50
N PRO A 243 -6.34 10.91 25.69
CA PRO A 243 -6.88 10.22 26.85
C PRO A 243 -6.57 11.06 28.09
N HIS A 244 -7.60 11.34 28.88
CA HIS A 244 -7.53 12.17 30.07
C HIS A 244 -6.56 11.48 31.06
N ASP A 245 -5.31 11.92 31.10
CA ASP A 245 -4.35 11.50 32.13
C ASP A 245 -4.27 12.60 33.19
N PRO A 246 -4.48 12.27 34.47
CA PRO A 246 -4.38 13.25 35.53
C PRO A 246 -2.89 13.54 35.79
N THR A 247 -2.62 14.80 36.11
CA THR A 247 -1.39 15.37 36.68
C THR A 247 -0.40 16.04 35.70
N ASP A 248 -0.56 17.36 35.63
CA ASP A 248 0.47 18.34 35.32
C ASP A 248 1.77 18.07 36.08
N ASN A 249 2.91 18.20 35.40
CA ASN A 249 3.89 19.18 35.84
C ASN A 249 4.83 19.64 34.71
N ASP A 250 4.98 20.95 34.69
CA ASP A 250 5.80 21.80 33.83
C ASP A 250 7.31 21.57 34.04
N THR A 251 8.09 21.53 32.96
CA THR A 251 9.32 22.34 32.82
C THR A 251 9.96 22.22 31.43
N SER A 252 10.53 23.34 31.01
CA SER A 252 10.90 23.73 29.65
C SER A 252 12.38 23.49 29.30
N GLN A 253 12.70 23.66 28.00
CA GLN A 253 13.97 24.14 27.37
C GLN A 253 14.79 23.19 26.46
N ASP A 254 14.79 23.57 25.18
CA ASP A 254 15.89 23.73 24.20
C ASP A 254 17.05 22.72 24.10
N LYS A 255 17.27 22.18 22.88
CA LYS A 255 18.44 22.54 22.03
C LYS A 255 18.44 21.89 20.65
N ALA A 256 19.00 22.64 19.70
CA ALA A 256 19.16 22.34 18.29
C ALA A 256 20.59 21.89 17.91
N VAL A 257 20.70 21.39 16.67
CA VAL A 257 21.87 21.35 15.75
C VAL A 257 22.87 20.18 15.82
N ALA A 258 22.96 19.42 14.72
CA ALA A 258 24.19 18.94 14.04
C ALA A 258 23.78 18.31 12.68
N THR A 259 23.90 19.00 11.54
CA THR A 259 25.06 19.22 10.64
C THR A 259 25.48 17.99 9.80
N ALA A 260 25.47 18.23 8.50
CA ALA A 260 25.80 17.34 7.38
C ALA A 260 27.31 17.12 7.14
N THR A 261 27.63 16.01 6.46
CA THR A 261 28.73 15.76 5.49
C THR A 261 28.72 14.25 5.16
N ASN A 262 29.10 13.68 4.00
CA ASN A 262 29.25 14.07 2.59
C ASN A 262 29.77 12.79 1.87
N HIS A 263 29.31 12.54 0.61
CA HIS A 263 29.96 11.80 -0.51
C HIS A 263 30.50 10.36 -0.30
N LEU A 264 30.33 9.41 -1.24
CA LEU A 264 30.82 9.40 -2.63
C LEU A 264 30.04 8.40 -3.51
N GLU A 265 29.97 8.70 -4.81
CA GLU A 265 29.52 7.84 -5.90
C GLU A 265 30.59 6.79 -6.26
N GLU A 266 30.16 5.60 -6.69
CA GLU A 266 30.85 4.84 -7.75
C GLU A 266 29.88 3.86 -8.43
N GLU A 267 29.82 3.91 -9.76
CA GLU A 267 29.07 3.01 -10.64
C GLU A 267 29.82 1.69 -10.83
N ALA A 268 29.11 0.54 -10.81
CA ALA A 268 29.33 -0.58 -11.73
C ALA A 268 28.32 -1.73 -11.51
N MET A 269 27.55 -2.01 -12.57
CA MET A 269 27.34 -3.32 -13.22
C MET A 269 26.57 -4.44 -12.49
N GLU A 270 25.62 -5.02 -13.25
CA GLU A 270 24.74 -6.15 -12.96
C GLU A 270 25.37 -7.34 -12.22
N GLU A 271 24.85 -7.65 -11.03
CA GLU A 271 24.69 -9.00 -10.48
C GLU A 271 23.36 -9.02 -9.70
N VAL A 272 22.52 -10.03 -9.95
CA VAL A 272 21.30 -10.25 -9.17
C VAL A 272 21.73 -10.69 -7.77
N ASP A 273 21.75 -9.73 -6.84
CA ASP A 273 22.09 -9.95 -5.45
C ASP A 273 21.14 -10.99 -4.83
N THR A 274 21.73 -12.11 -4.39
CA THR A 274 21.05 -13.19 -3.66
C THR A 274 21.07 -12.97 -2.15
N SER A 275 21.35 -11.76 -1.66
CA SER A 275 21.07 -11.39 -0.27
C SER A 275 19.56 -11.49 -0.01
N ALA A 276 19.13 -12.06 1.11
CA ALA A 276 17.71 -12.05 1.45
C ALA A 276 17.38 -10.64 1.96
N PRO A 277 16.60 -9.82 1.22
CA PRO A 277 16.33 -8.42 1.58
C PRO A 277 15.56 -8.27 2.91
N ILE A 278 15.16 -9.38 3.54
CA ILE A 278 14.35 -9.40 4.74
C ILE A 278 15.17 -9.01 5.97
N GLU A 279 16.37 -9.57 6.17
CA GLU A 279 17.17 -9.26 7.36
C GLU A 279 17.70 -7.83 7.37
N GLU A 280 18.08 -7.29 6.20
CA GLU A 280 18.56 -5.91 6.07
C GLU A 280 17.44 -4.90 6.31
N GLU A 281 16.28 -5.10 5.67
CA GLU A 281 15.09 -4.29 5.88
C GLU A 281 14.62 -4.34 7.35
N MET A 282 14.64 -5.53 7.97
CA MET A 282 14.34 -5.66 9.39
C MET A 282 15.34 -4.89 10.26
N HIS A 283 16.64 -5.00 9.96
CA HIS A 283 17.68 -4.31 10.73
C HIS A 283 17.52 -2.78 10.63
N GLU A 284 17.23 -2.24 9.45
CA GLU A 284 17.00 -0.80 9.24
C GLU A 284 15.75 -0.32 10.01
N ARG A 285 14.61 -1.01 9.84
CA ARG A 285 13.36 -0.64 10.53
C ARG A 285 13.49 -0.65 12.04
N LEU A 286 14.16 -1.66 12.59
CA LEU A 286 14.41 -1.73 14.04
C LEU A 286 15.37 -0.61 14.47
N THR A 287 16.44 -0.35 13.71
CA THR A 287 17.34 0.77 14.03
C THR A 287 16.59 2.11 14.11
N ILE A 288 15.68 2.36 13.17
CA ILE A 288 14.81 3.56 13.18
C ILE A 288 13.86 3.54 14.38
N LEU A 289 13.17 2.41 14.62
CA LEU A 289 12.24 2.26 15.74
C LEU A 289 12.90 2.55 17.09
N ARG A 290 14.19 2.22 17.25
CA ARG A 290 14.91 2.42 18.52
C ARG A 290 14.85 3.87 18.99
N GLY A 291 14.89 4.84 18.07
CA GLY A 291 14.81 6.28 18.34
C GLY A 291 13.39 6.87 18.34
N ASP A 292 12.36 6.09 18.02
CA ASP A 292 10.98 6.56 17.87
C ASP A 292 10.13 6.19 19.10
N ALA A 293 10.14 7.08 20.11
CA ALA A 293 9.44 6.84 21.37
C ALA A 293 7.93 6.63 21.19
N GLN A 294 7.29 7.39 20.30
CA GLN A 294 5.84 7.34 20.05
C GLN A 294 5.44 5.99 19.44
N ARG A 295 6.18 5.52 18.43
CA ARG A 295 5.95 4.18 17.85
C ARG A 295 6.20 3.10 18.89
N ARG A 296 7.26 3.20 19.70
CA ARG A 296 7.56 2.22 20.76
C ARG A 296 6.42 2.10 21.77
N THR A 297 5.86 3.21 22.26
CA THR A 297 4.69 3.19 23.15
C THR A 297 3.49 2.48 22.50
N SER A 298 3.30 2.66 21.19
CA SER A 298 2.25 1.96 20.45
C SER A 298 2.50 0.45 20.38
N MET A 299 3.75 0.03 20.16
CA MET A 299 4.14 -1.39 20.15
C MET A 299 4.06 -2.04 21.54
N GLU A 300 4.33 -1.29 22.62
CA GLU A 300 4.14 -1.74 24.00
C GLU A 300 2.66 -1.99 24.32
N LYS A 301 1.76 -1.10 23.89
CA LYS A 301 0.30 -1.29 24.04
C LYS A 301 -0.20 -2.55 23.33
N LEU A 302 0.45 -2.94 22.23
CA LEU A 302 0.16 -4.17 21.49
C LEU A 302 0.81 -5.43 22.11
N GLY A 303 1.63 -5.26 23.15
CA GLY A 303 2.33 -6.35 23.83
C GLY A 303 3.49 -6.94 23.03
N TRP A 304 4.02 -6.23 22.03
CA TRP A 304 5.15 -6.70 21.22
C TRP A 304 6.50 -6.31 21.83
N ILE A 305 6.51 -5.23 22.62
CA ILE A 305 7.67 -4.71 23.32
C ILE A 305 7.34 -4.60 24.81
N LYS A 306 8.35 -4.76 25.66
CA LYS A 306 8.32 -4.47 27.10
C LYS A 306 9.61 -3.76 27.47
N GLY A 307 9.57 -2.44 27.63
CA GLY A 307 10.77 -1.63 27.86
C GLY A 307 11.69 -1.65 26.65
N GLU A 308 12.89 -2.25 26.79
CA GLU A 308 13.85 -2.42 25.69
C GLU A 308 13.80 -3.81 25.04
N ASN A 309 12.95 -4.71 25.54
CA ASN A 309 12.90 -6.09 25.07
C ASN A 309 11.71 -6.34 24.16
N PHE A 310 11.89 -7.24 23.19
CA PHE A 310 10.78 -7.80 22.41
C PHE A 310 10.18 -8.98 23.14
N GLN A 311 8.86 -9.06 23.16
CA GLN A 311 8.15 -10.18 23.77
C GLN A 311 8.09 -11.37 22.82
N ARG A 312 8.20 -12.59 23.36
CA ARG A 312 7.82 -13.82 22.64
C ARG A 312 6.31 -13.94 22.57
N LEU A 313 5.84 -14.46 21.46
CA LEU A 313 4.42 -14.58 21.14
C LEU A 313 4.08 -16.05 20.87
N LYS A 314 2.82 -16.41 21.06
CA LYS A 314 2.24 -17.67 20.60
C LYS A 314 0.86 -17.44 20.03
N TRP A 315 0.49 -18.24 19.04
CA TRP A 315 -0.85 -18.18 18.47
C TRP A 315 -1.87 -18.81 19.42
N ASP A 316 -2.87 -18.05 19.85
CA ASP A 316 -4.02 -18.57 20.58
C ASP A 316 -5.16 -18.90 19.58
N PRO A 317 -5.48 -20.20 19.36
CA PRO A 317 -6.52 -20.60 18.40
C PRO A 317 -7.94 -20.24 18.83
N LYS A 318 -8.19 -20.04 20.14
CA LYS A 318 -9.50 -19.64 20.65
C LYS A 318 -9.73 -18.15 20.43
N LEU A 319 -8.72 -17.34 20.71
CA LEU A 319 -8.78 -15.89 20.53
C LEU A 319 -8.48 -15.44 19.10
N LYS A 320 -7.97 -16.35 18.26
CA LYS A 320 -7.52 -16.09 16.88
C LYS A 320 -6.56 -14.90 16.79
N LYS A 321 -5.61 -14.82 17.73
CA LYS A 321 -4.58 -13.77 17.77
C LYS A 321 -3.30 -14.29 18.40
N ASN A 322 -2.20 -13.59 18.15
CA ASN A 322 -0.96 -13.78 18.91
C ASN A 322 -1.15 -13.22 20.32
N VAL A 323 -0.74 -14.00 21.31
CA VAL A 323 -0.68 -13.64 22.73
C VAL A 323 0.74 -13.81 23.24
N ILE A 324 1.07 -13.17 24.35
CA ILE A 324 2.40 -13.26 24.97
C ILE A 324 2.66 -14.72 25.37
N ASP A 325 3.85 -15.21 25.04
CA ASP A 325 4.29 -16.54 25.45
C ASP A 325 5.04 -16.47 26.79
N ASP A 326 4.31 -16.72 27.87
CA ASP A 326 4.82 -16.67 29.25
C ASP A 326 5.35 -18.04 29.72
N GLU A 327 5.98 -18.81 28.82
CA GLU A 327 6.69 -20.03 29.22
C GLU A 327 7.94 -19.68 30.03
N GLU A 328 8.10 -20.34 31.19
CA GLU A 328 9.07 -20.01 32.23
C GLU A 328 10.49 -19.77 31.68
N GLY A 329 10.92 -18.50 31.67
CA GLY A 329 12.31 -18.09 31.48
C GLY A 329 12.72 -17.61 30.08
N LEU A 330 11.82 -17.60 29.09
CA LEU A 330 12.15 -17.20 27.70
C LEU A 330 11.15 -16.21 27.09
N SER A 331 10.35 -15.51 27.90
CA SER A 331 9.27 -14.63 27.41
C SER A 331 9.74 -13.35 26.70
N GLU A 332 11.03 -13.03 26.76
CA GLU A 332 11.61 -11.80 26.22
C GLU A 332 12.94 -12.07 25.49
N ILE A 333 13.23 -11.28 24.46
CA ILE A 333 14.53 -11.21 23.78
C ILE A 333 14.96 -9.74 23.70
N THR A 334 16.22 -9.46 24.00
CA THR A 334 16.71 -8.07 24.04
C THR A 334 16.79 -7.46 22.65
N TYR A 335 16.79 -6.14 22.58
CA TYR A 335 17.00 -5.42 21.33
C TYR A 335 18.32 -5.80 20.67
N GLU A 336 19.38 -5.82 21.47
CA GLU A 336 20.74 -6.15 21.07
C GLU A 336 20.85 -7.57 20.54
N ASP A 337 20.19 -8.55 21.18
CA ASP A 337 20.19 -9.94 20.72
C ASP A 337 19.49 -10.07 19.37
N VAL A 338 18.35 -9.38 19.15
CA VAL A 338 17.68 -9.37 17.84
C VAL A 338 18.57 -8.77 16.76
N LEU A 339 19.25 -7.64 17.04
CA LEU A 339 20.18 -7.04 16.08
C LEU A 339 21.39 -7.94 15.82
N ALA A 340 21.89 -8.66 16.84
CA ALA A 340 22.97 -9.63 16.68
C ALA A 340 22.55 -10.82 15.81
N VAL A 341 21.33 -11.33 16.00
CA VAL A 341 20.73 -12.38 15.15
C VAL A 341 20.63 -11.90 13.70
N LEU A 342 20.12 -10.69 13.44
CA LEU A 342 20.01 -10.13 12.09
C LEU A 342 21.39 -9.95 11.43
N ARG A 343 22.40 -9.49 12.17
CA ARG A 343 23.79 -9.38 11.66
C ARG A 343 24.43 -10.73 11.37
N SER A 344 24.17 -11.74 12.21
CA SER A 344 24.58 -13.12 11.95
C SER A 344 23.97 -13.63 10.65
N MET A 345 22.67 -13.37 10.43
CA MET A 345 21.98 -13.75 9.20
C MET A 345 22.56 -13.06 7.96
N MET A 346 22.73 -11.72 7.99
CA MET A 346 23.33 -10.95 6.89
C MET A 346 24.73 -11.49 6.50
N THR A 347 25.53 -11.90 7.48
CA THR A 347 26.86 -12.47 7.22
C THR A 347 26.80 -13.84 6.54
N ARG A 348 25.77 -14.64 6.84
CA ARG A 348 25.68 -16.06 6.44
C ARG A 348 24.83 -16.30 5.20
N CYS A 349 23.87 -15.43 4.88
CA CYS A 349 23.04 -15.53 3.68
C CYS A 349 23.87 -15.44 2.39
N ASN A 350 25.03 -14.77 2.43
CA ASN A 350 25.96 -14.67 1.30
C ASN A 350 26.84 -15.92 1.09
N THR A 351 26.61 -17.00 1.84
CA THR A 351 27.35 -18.25 1.66
C THR A 351 26.57 -19.20 0.75
N VAL A 352 27.20 -19.61 -0.36
CA VAL A 352 26.62 -20.32 -1.53
C VAL A 352 25.94 -21.66 -1.20
N GLU A 353 26.01 -22.14 0.04
CA GLU A 353 25.45 -23.43 0.46
C GLU A 353 24.54 -23.36 1.70
N ALA A 354 24.36 -22.19 2.31
CA ALA A 354 23.60 -22.06 3.56
C ALA A 354 22.11 -21.81 3.31
N LEU A 355 21.78 -20.92 2.38
CA LEU A 355 20.42 -20.61 1.92
C LEU A 355 20.14 -21.37 0.61
N LEU A 356 19.41 -22.47 0.71
CA LEU A 356 19.11 -23.35 -0.44
C LEU A 356 17.96 -22.82 -1.29
N ARG A 357 17.03 -22.08 -0.69
CA ARG A 357 15.88 -21.49 -1.39
C ARG A 357 15.47 -20.20 -0.71
N PHE A 358 15.38 -19.14 -1.49
CA PHE A 358 14.64 -17.93 -1.17
C PHE A 358 13.68 -17.68 -2.32
N HIS A 359 12.43 -18.09 -2.14
CA HIS A 359 11.47 -18.11 -3.23
C HIS A 359 10.16 -17.47 -2.82
N PRO A 360 9.74 -16.39 -3.48
CA PRO A 360 8.45 -15.78 -3.21
C PRO A 360 7.35 -16.70 -3.76
N THR A 361 6.21 -16.82 -3.06
CA THR A 361 5.09 -17.68 -3.52
C THR A 361 4.33 -17.10 -4.72
N ARG A 362 4.67 -15.87 -5.11
CA ARG A 362 4.25 -15.17 -6.33
C ARG A 362 5.42 -14.27 -6.79
N PRO A 363 5.56 -13.93 -8.09
CA PRO A 363 6.66 -13.11 -8.58
C PRO A 363 6.85 -11.81 -7.77
N ILE A 364 8.09 -11.46 -7.45
CA ILE A 364 8.44 -10.16 -6.84
C ILE A 364 8.47 -9.14 -7.97
N THR A 365 7.61 -8.13 -7.87
CA THR A 365 7.54 -7.00 -8.77
C THR A 365 8.12 -5.77 -8.09
N GLU A 366 8.63 -4.81 -8.87
CA GLU A 366 9.23 -3.57 -8.37
C GLU A 366 8.25 -2.74 -7.49
N GLN A 367 6.95 -2.97 -7.67
CA GLN A 367 5.89 -2.49 -6.80
C GLN A 367 5.13 -3.66 -6.20
N MET A 368 5.21 -3.85 -4.87
CA MET A 368 4.44 -4.89 -4.19
C MET A 368 3.12 -4.34 -3.63
N HIS A 369 2.00 -4.96 -4.00
CA HIS A 369 0.65 -4.49 -3.65
C HIS A 369 0.04 -5.27 -2.47
N GLU A 370 -0.95 -4.63 -1.83
CA GLU A 370 -1.66 -5.07 -0.61
C GLU A 370 -1.84 -6.59 -0.48
N GLY A 371 -1.50 -7.08 0.71
CA GLY A 371 -1.52 -8.49 1.07
C GLY A 371 -0.16 -8.97 1.60
N THR A 372 -0.17 -10.06 2.36
CA THR A 372 1.05 -10.71 2.83
C THR A 372 1.71 -11.43 1.66
N LEU A 373 2.91 -11.01 1.23
CA LEU A 373 3.76 -11.83 0.35
C LEU A 373 4.42 -12.91 1.22
N ALA A 374 4.17 -14.18 0.90
CA ALA A 374 4.85 -15.28 1.53
C ALA A 374 6.16 -15.59 0.79
N PHE A 375 7.23 -15.76 1.56
CA PHE A 375 8.50 -16.26 1.08
C PHE A 375 8.72 -17.65 1.63
N LEU A 376 9.16 -18.57 0.77
CA LEU A 376 9.65 -19.88 1.16
C LEU A 376 11.15 -19.80 1.34
N LEU A 377 11.60 -20.03 2.57
CA LEU A 377 13.01 -20.11 2.92
C LEU A 377 13.38 -21.57 3.20
N GLN A 378 14.43 -22.06 2.55
CA GLN A 378 15.02 -23.37 2.86
C GLN A 378 16.49 -23.18 3.18
N PHE A 379 16.91 -23.71 4.33
CA PHE A 379 18.29 -23.66 4.80
C PHE A 379 18.92 -25.05 4.73
N SER A 380 20.22 -25.12 4.47
CA SER A 380 20.97 -26.35 4.55
C SER A 380 21.16 -26.77 6.01
N LEU A 381 20.83 -28.01 6.34
CA LEU A 381 21.18 -28.60 7.64
C LEU A 381 22.47 -29.42 7.58
N GLN A 382 23.19 -29.37 6.45
CA GLN A 382 24.40 -30.16 6.21
C GLN A 382 25.68 -29.36 6.45
N ASN A 383 25.58 -28.04 6.61
CA ASN A 383 26.70 -27.16 6.92
C ASN A 383 26.38 -26.23 8.09
N GLU A 384 27.44 -25.74 8.74
CA GLU A 384 27.33 -24.91 9.95
C GLU A 384 26.58 -23.60 9.69
N SER A 385 26.84 -22.94 8.56
CA SER A 385 26.19 -21.68 8.20
C SER A 385 24.67 -21.84 8.04
N GLY A 386 24.20 -22.89 7.37
CA GLY A 386 22.78 -23.15 7.19
C GLY A 386 22.09 -23.63 8.48
N MET A 387 22.78 -24.41 9.32
CA MET A 387 22.29 -24.76 10.66
C MET A 387 22.12 -23.51 11.54
N GLN A 388 23.07 -22.58 11.49
CA GLN A 388 23.00 -21.34 12.24
C GLN A 388 21.90 -20.41 11.68
N LEU A 389 21.76 -20.27 10.36
CA LEU A 389 20.64 -19.52 9.75
C LEU A 389 19.29 -20.07 10.18
N TYR A 390 19.15 -21.39 10.24
CA TYR A 390 17.94 -22.04 10.74
C TYR A 390 17.69 -21.73 12.23
N ALA A 391 18.73 -21.74 13.06
CA ALA A 391 18.65 -21.40 14.47
C ALA A 391 18.27 -19.92 14.67
N ASP A 392 18.93 -19.01 13.94
CA ASP A 392 18.70 -17.57 13.95
C ASP A 392 17.25 -17.24 13.52
N MET A 393 16.79 -17.81 12.40
CA MET A 393 15.41 -17.65 11.94
C MET A 393 14.39 -18.25 12.93
N SER A 394 14.73 -19.36 13.59
CA SER A 394 13.90 -19.94 14.64
C SER A 394 13.81 -19.02 15.87
N GLN A 395 14.85 -18.23 16.18
CA GLN A 395 14.80 -17.22 17.23
C GLN A 395 13.92 -16.03 16.85
N LEU A 396 13.81 -15.67 15.58
CA LEU A 396 12.90 -14.62 15.13
C LEU A 396 11.45 -15.11 15.00
N CYS A 397 11.23 -16.42 14.86
CA CYS A 397 9.88 -17.00 14.84
C CYS A 397 9.12 -16.64 16.12
N HIS A 398 7.91 -16.14 15.92
CA HIS A 398 7.03 -15.70 17.01
C HIS A 398 7.66 -14.67 17.96
N CYS A 399 8.54 -13.82 17.45
CA CYS A 399 9.09 -12.69 18.18
C CYS A 399 8.31 -11.40 17.89
N GLY A 400 8.12 -10.54 18.88
CA GLY A 400 7.56 -9.21 18.70
C GLY A 400 8.32 -8.36 17.67
N SER A 401 9.63 -8.60 17.48
CA SER A 401 10.45 -7.88 16.50
C SER A 401 9.96 -8.07 15.05
N THR A 402 9.49 -9.28 14.70
CA THR A 402 8.93 -9.52 13.35
C THR A 402 7.58 -8.83 13.21
N MET A 403 6.76 -8.82 14.26
CA MET A 403 5.44 -8.16 14.25
C MET A 403 5.57 -6.65 14.05
N VAL A 404 6.54 -6.01 14.71
CA VAL A 404 6.80 -4.58 14.53
C VAL A 404 7.21 -4.27 13.08
N CYS A 405 7.94 -5.18 12.45
CA CYS A 405 8.33 -5.03 11.05
C CYS A 405 7.20 -5.40 10.05
N GLY A 406 6.03 -5.84 10.53
CA GLY A 406 4.94 -6.31 9.68
C GLY A 406 5.20 -7.68 9.05
N ILE A 407 6.07 -8.49 9.65
CA ILE A 407 6.51 -9.80 9.16
C ILE A 407 5.97 -10.90 10.07
N GLU A 408 5.41 -11.94 9.45
CA GLU A 408 5.01 -13.16 10.14
C GLU A 408 5.91 -14.31 9.68
N VAL A 409 6.75 -14.81 10.58
CA VAL A 409 7.60 -15.99 10.31
C VAL A 409 6.92 -17.23 10.87
N LYS A 410 6.69 -18.21 9.99
CA LYS A 410 6.13 -19.52 10.36
C LYS A 410 7.11 -20.62 10.01
N LYS A 411 7.47 -21.40 11.01
CA LYS A 411 8.15 -22.67 10.80
C LYS A 411 7.18 -23.66 10.16
N GLU A 412 7.52 -24.16 8.98
CA GLU A 412 6.76 -25.27 8.38
C GLU A 412 6.84 -26.47 9.32
N ARG A 413 5.69 -26.84 9.90
CA ARG A 413 5.57 -28.10 10.63
C ARG A 413 5.55 -29.18 9.57
N ASN A 414 6.37 -30.22 9.70
CA ASN A 414 6.29 -31.44 8.91
C ASN A 414 4.93 -32.13 9.13
N SER A 415 3.84 -31.52 8.66
CA SER A 415 2.55 -32.16 8.58
C SER A 415 2.65 -33.19 7.47
N ARG A 416 2.22 -34.42 7.75
CA ARG A 416 2.07 -35.46 6.74
C ARG A 416 1.39 -34.87 5.51
N ASN A 417 1.93 -35.17 4.33
CA ASN A 417 1.34 -34.83 3.04
C ASN A 417 -0.18 -35.09 3.07
N GLN A 418 -1.00 -34.21 2.49
CA GLN A 418 -2.46 -34.38 2.46
C GLN A 418 -2.88 -35.75 1.89
N LEU A 419 -2.13 -36.28 0.91
CA LEU A 419 -2.31 -37.63 0.38
C LEU A 419 -2.03 -38.70 1.44
N ALA A 420 -0.97 -38.55 2.23
CA ALA A 420 -0.66 -39.44 3.34
C ALA A 420 -1.70 -39.35 4.47
N ASN A 421 -2.31 -38.18 4.68
CA ASN A 421 -3.43 -38.02 5.60
C ASN A 421 -4.71 -38.69 5.06
N GLN A 422 -4.99 -38.60 3.76
CA GLN A 422 -6.11 -39.29 3.12
C GLN A 422 -5.92 -40.80 3.15
N ILE A 423 -4.73 -41.32 2.84
CA ILE A 423 -4.38 -42.74 2.95
C ILE A 423 -4.50 -43.21 4.40
N SER A 424 -3.99 -42.43 5.37
CA SER A 424 -4.13 -42.78 6.79
C SER A 424 -5.59 -42.80 7.24
N ARG A 425 -6.46 -41.92 6.70
CA ARG A 425 -7.90 -41.95 6.98
C ARG A 425 -8.56 -43.18 6.37
N LEU A 426 -8.20 -43.54 5.13
CA LEU A 426 -8.70 -44.74 4.45
C LEU A 426 -8.28 -46.02 5.17
N LEU A 427 -7.01 -46.11 5.61
CA LEU A 427 -6.48 -47.25 6.35
C LEU A 427 -7.08 -47.37 7.76
N ASN A 428 -7.44 -46.27 8.40
CA ASN A 428 -8.10 -46.28 9.71
C ASN A 428 -9.63 -46.48 9.62
N SER A 429 -10.18 -46.53 8.39
CA SER A 429 -11.59 -46.85 8.11
C SER A 429 -11.82 -48.28 7.62
N LEU A 430 -10.74 -49.07 7.51
CA LEU A 430 -10.72 -50.52 7.38
C LEU A 430 -10.48 -51.14 8.76
#